data_AF-A0A162DC78-F1
#
_entry.id   AF-A0A162DC78-F1
#
_cell.length_a   1.000
_cell.length_b   1.000
_cell.length_c   1.000
_cell.angle_alpha   90.00
_cell.angle_beta   90.00
_cell.angle_gamma   90.00
#
_symmetry.space_group_name_H-M   'P 1'
#
loop_
_entity.id
_entity.type
_entity.pdbx_description
1 polymer ?
#
loop_
_entity_poly.entity_id
_entity_poly.type
_entity_poly.pdbx_seq_one_letter_code
_entity_poly.pdbx_strand_id
1 'polypeptide(L)'
;MSSGSGSDNSNSSSSDSSTDSSSSDSSFLSKFSTRKFEFSKSGSTSLAKWIVTGIKDEKVKACREAFKPTLKRKSEFLVNPTLDESIYLRLKVSKNSNASKTNIDPTEKTLKKLSYKILDLIKPLLYLASRANLKKRKKSDFIATQSAIRLWATLFRDIIKSRKQNILAQVYPEFINLLDRSDIWSGGEDLFGRKFLRHLVNEAKAQSTLEGISKVNKKASPRSTRSLHPPRIATRALLETLLPISSGREIPTLTPLNVTGILNWAAHSVNYAPAHCRNLQAFYAKHSKSAKVDLSARLPLSQKARGDLD
;
A
#
# COMPACT_ATOMS: atom_id res chain seq x y z
N MET A 1 67.23 33.43 17.43
CA MET A 1 67.21 32.31 16.45
C MET A 1 65.90 31.59 16.69
N SER A 2 64.81 32.01 16.04
CA SER A 2 64.35 31.53 14.72
C SER A 2 63.79 30.10 14.74
N SER A 3 62.45 30.05 14.79
CA SER A 3 61.53 29.30 13.91
C SER A 3 61.52 27.76 13.86
N GLY A 4 60.29 27.20 13.94
CA GLY A 4 59.90 25.89 13.36
C GLY A 4 59.03 25.06 14.31
N SER A 5 57.71 25.29 14.42
CA SER A 5 56.61 24.79 13.55
C SER A 5 56.18 23.34 13.81
N GLY A 6 55.03 23.20 14.50
CA GLY A 6 53.89 22.39 14.06
C GLY A 6 53.78 20.93 14.51
N SER A 7 52.77 20.63 15.35
CA SER A 7 51.66 19.73 14.99
C SER A 7 50.71 19.57 16.18
N ASP A 8 49.52 20.15 16.05
CA ASP A 8 48.36 19.93 16.92
C ASP A 8 47.85 18.49 16.78
N ASN A 9 47.53 17.85 17.91
CA ASN A 9 46.62 16.70 17.92
C ASN A 9 45.83 16.68 19.24
N SER A 10 44.74 17.43 19.25
CA SER A 10 43.72 17.40 20.30
C SER A 10 42.84 16.15 20.12
N ASN A 11 43.15 15.08 20.85
CA ASN A 11 42.26 13.93 21.01
C ASN A 11 41.13 14.27 21.98
N SER A 12 40.00 14.75 21.46
CA SER A 12 38.74 14.82 22.21
C SER A 12 38.03 13.48 22.10
N SER A 13 38.11 12.64 23.14
CA SER A 13 37.31 11.43 23.27
C SER A 13 35.85 11.80 23.51
N SER A 14 35.05 11.73 22.44
CA SER A 14 33.60 11.83 22.48
C SER A 14 33.00 10.61 23.17
N SER A 15 32.51 10.81 24.39
CA SER A 15 31.63 9.87 25.09
C SER A 15 30.26 9.86 24.42
N ASP A 16 29.96 8.80 23.67
CA ASP A 16 28.63 8.50 23.14
C ASP A 16 27.67 8.19 24.30
N SER A 17 26.98 9.22 24.79
CA SER A 17 25.82 9.04 25.67
C SER A 17 24.58 8.81 24.82
N SER A 18 24.29 7.53 24.55
CA SER A 18 23.00 7.08 24.02
C SER A 18 21.91 7.30 25.07
N THR A 19 21.43 8.53 25.22
CA THR A 19 20.23 8.80 26.02
C THR A 19 19.00 8.39 25.21
N ASP A 20 18.55 7.17 25.46
CA ASP A 20 17.21 6.72 25.12
C ASP A 20 16.18 7.76 25.58
N SER A 21 15.44 8.32 24.63
CA SER A 21 14.44 9.38 24.84
C SER A 21 13.16 8.90 25.55
N SER A 22 13.21 7.77 26.27
CA SER A 22 12.07 7.11 26.91
C SER A 22 11.64 7.77 28.22
N SER A 23 12.49 8.60 28.83
CA SER A 23 12.21 9.24 30.13
C SER A 23 11.14 10.33 30.09
N SER A 24 10.89 10.93 28.91
CA SER A 24 9.91 12.00 28.77
C SER A 24 8.47 11.48 28.75
N ASP A 25 8.20 10.33 28.13
CA ASP A 25 6.84 9.79 28.00
C ASP A 25 6.34 9.11 29.30
N SER A 26 7.22 8.50 30.10
CA SER A 26 6.84 7.88 31.38
C SER A 26 6.33 8.92 32.41
N SER A 27 6.93 10.11 32.43
CA SER A 27 6.48 11.25 33.26
C SER A 27 5.18 11.91 32.80
N PHE A 28 4.75 11.64 31.56
CA PHE A 28 3.53 12.17 30.97
C PHE A 28 2.34 11.26 31.29
N LEU A 29 2.54 9.95 31.26
CA LEU A 29 1.50 8.96 31.58
C LEU A 29 1.00 9.08 33.02
N SER A 30 1.88 9.42 33.97
CA SER A 30 1.50 9.66 35.38
C SER A 30 0.57 10.87 35.59
N LYS A 31 0.36 11.71 34.56
CA LYS A 31 -0.57 12.86 34.61
C LYS A 31 -2.01 12.51 34.22
N PHE A 32 -2.27 11.30 33.72
CA PHE A 32 -3.59 10.85 33.26
C PHE A 32 -4.30 9.99 34.31
N SER A 33 -4.72 10.63 35.39
CA SER A 33 -5.83 10.12 36.18
C SER A 33 -7.14 10.29 35.39
N THR A 34 -8.06 9.34 35.51
CA THR A 34 -9.40 9.39 34.90
C THR A 34 -10.16 10.62 35.41
N ARG A 35 -10.56 11.51 34.50
CA ARG A 35 -11.27 12.75 34.84
C ARG A 35 -12.74 12.61 34.50
N LYS A 36 -13.60 12.74 35.52
CA LYS A 36 -15.05 12.86 35.33
C LYS A 36 -15.40 14.31 34.99
N PHE A 37 -16.30 14.51 34.04
CA PHE A 37 -16.86 15.82 33.71
C PHE A 37 -18.34 15.64 33.37
N GLU A 38 -19.14 16.66 33.67
CA GLU A 38 -20.55 16.70 33.29
C GLU A 38 -20.71 17.44 31.97
N PHE A 39 -21.59 16.94 31.11
CA PHE A 39 -21.90 17.57 29.83
C PHE A 39 -23.39 17.90 29.80
N SER A 40 -23.71 19.16 29.52
CA SER A 40 -25.11 19.64 29.55
C SER A 40 -26.00 18.84 28.59
N LYS A 41 -27.24 18.57 29.03
CA LYS A 41 -28.26 17.90 28.21
C LYS A 41 -28.52 18.65 26.91
N SER A 42 -28.62 19.98 26.96
CA SER A 42 -28.86 20.80 25.75
C SER A 42 -27.69 20.73 24.76
N GLY A 43 -26.45 20.71 25.27
CA GLY A 43 -25.24 20.51 24.47
C GLY A 43 -25.21 19.12 23.82
N SER A 44 -25.57 18.08 24.58
CA SER A 44 -25.69 16.70 24.10
C SER A 44 -26.71 16.55 22.99
N THR A 45 -27.91 17.09 23.17
CA THR A 45 -28.96 17.07 22.14
C THR A 45 -28.54 17.81 20.87
N SER A 46 -27.86 18.95 21.01
CA SER A 46 -27.35 19.72 19.85
C SER A 46 -26.28 18.96 19.08
N LEU A 47 -25.34 18.33 19.80
CA LEU A 47 -24.30 17.49 19.20
C LEU A 47 -24.90 16.28 18.48
N ALA A 48 -25.85 15.57 19.12
CA ALA A 48 -26.56 14.46 18.52
C ALA A 48 -27.28 14.87 17.24
N LYS A 49 -27.94 16.04 17.26
CA LYS A 49 -28.56 16.60 16.05
C LYS A 49 -27.54 16.82 14.93
N TRP A 50 -26.39 17.41 15.21
CA TRP A 50 -25.34 17.61 14.20
C TRP A 50 -24.79 16.30 13.62
N ILE A 51 -24.70 15.24 14.44
CA ILE A 51 -24.28 13.91 13.97
C ILE A 51 -25.31 13.33 12.99
N VAL A 52 -26.59 13.46 13.29
CA VAL A 52 -27.68 12.87 12.47
C VAL A 52 -27.97 13.70 11.23
N THR A 53 -28.16 15.01 11.38
CA THR A 53 -28.60 15.89 10.29
C THR A 53 -27.45 16.53 9.52
N GLY A 54 -26.21 16.35 10.01
CA GLY A 54 -25.05 17.07 9.50
C GLY A 54 -25.06 18.56 9.86
N ILE A 55 -24.04 19.26 9.37
CA ILE A 55 -23.88 20.71 9.46
C ILE A 55 -23.81 21.24 8.03
N LYS A 56 -24.51 22.35 7.75
CA LYS A 56 -24.49 23.02 6.44
C LYS A 56 -23.07 23.39 6.02
N ASP A 57 -22.76 23.23 4.73
CA ASP A 57 -21.41 23.41 4.19
C ASP A 57 -20.85 24.82 4.40
N GLU A 58 -21.69 25.86 4.38
CA GLU A 58 -21.24 27.25 4.62
C GLU A 58 -20.70 27.41 6.03
N LYS A 59 -21.38 26.80 7.02
CA LYS A 59 -20.94 26.83 8.42
C LYS A 59 -19.66 26.03 8.62
N VAL A 60 -19.56 24.86 7.98
CA VAL A 60 -18.34 24.05 8.02
C VAL A 60 -17.16 24.82 7.42
N LYS A 61 -17.37 25.51 6.29
CA LYS A 61 -16.35 26.36 5.66
C LYS A 61 -15.93 27.50 6.58
N ALA A 62 -16.86 28.18 7.24
CA ALA A 62 -16.54 29.21 8.22
C ALA A 62 -15.67 28.68 9.37
N CYS A 63 -15.97 27.48 9.91
CA CYS A 63 -15.14 26.85 10.94
C CYS A 63 -13.71 26.56 10.47
N ARG A 64 -13.53 26.13 9.21
CA ARG A 64 -12.19 25.85 8.63
C ARG A 64 -11.32 27.09 8.50
N GLU A 65 -11.95 28.22 8.18
CA GLU A 65 -11.26 29.49 7.93
C GLU A 65 -11.05 30.31 9.21
N ALA A 66 -11.81 30.02 10.27
CA ALA A 66 -11.78 30.77 11.53
C ALA A 66 -10.42 30.74 12.27
N PHE A 67 -9.61 29.68 12.07
CA PHE A 67 -8.39 29.46 12.84
C PHE A 67 -7.14 29.27 11.96
N LYS A 68 -6.84 30.23 11.08
CA LYS A 68 -5.62 30.15 10.24
C LYS A 68 -4.34 30.40 11.05
N PRO A 69 -3.41 29.44 11.13
CA PRO A 69 -2.15 29.66 11.81
C PRO A 69 -1.20 30.53 10.97
N THR A 70 -0.63 31.57 11.58
CA THR A 70 0.51 32.30 11.02
C THR A 70 1.80 31.63 11.46
N LEU A 71 2.43 30.89 10.56
CA LEU A 71 3.63 30.11 10.86
C LEU A 71 4.87 30.92 10.45
N LYS A 72 5.82 31.09 11.39
CA LYS A 72 7.06 31.85 11.15
C LYS A 72 8.01 31.18 10.13
N ARG A 73 7.85 29.88 9.89
CA ARG A 73 8.55 29.10 8.86
C ARG A 73 7.53 28.29 8.07
N LYS A 74 7.77 28.06 6.78
CA LYS A 74 6.98 27.12 5.95
C LYS A 74 6.95 25.78 6.66
N SER A 75 5.84 25.46 7.31
CA SER A 75 5.75 24.25 8.11
C SER A 75 5.03 23.19 7.30
N GLU A 76 5.81 22.26 6.76
CA GLU A 76 5.34 21.19 5.88
C GLU A 76 4.35 20.23 6.57
N PHE A 77 4.28 20.25 7.91
CA PHE A 77 3.43 19.34 8.69
C PHE A 77 1.91 19.58 8.55
N LEU A 78 1.49 20.76 8.07
CA LEU A 78 0.07 21.05 7.79
C LEU A 78 -0.33 20.76 6.33
N VAL A 79 0.57 20.17 5.56
CA VAL A 79 0.30 19.81 4.17
C VAL A 79 -0.31 18.40 4.12
N ASN A 80 -1.36 18.25 3.32
CA ASN A 80 -1.88 16.93 3.01
C ASN A 80 -0.99 16.29 1.94
N PRO A 81 -0.30 15.18 2.24
CA PRO A 81 0.65 14.63 1.31
C PRO A 81 -0.05 14.12 0.03
N THR A 82 0.63 14.32 -1.09
CA THR A 82 0.19 13.96 -2.43
C THR A 82 0.91 12.73 -2.94
N LEU A 83 0.29 12.00 -3.86
CA LEU A 83 0.90 10.80 -4.41
C LEU A 83 2.15 11.16 -5.23
N ASP A 84 3.27 10.53 -4.88
CA ASP A 84 4.56 10.65 -5.55
C ASP A 84 4.41 10.40 -7.06
N GLU A 85 5.04 11.23 -7.89
CA GLU A 85 4.93 11.14 -9.36
C GLU A 85 5.35 9.76 -9.87
N SER A 86 6.46 9.22 -9.38
CA SER A 86 6.99 7.91 -9.78
C SER A 86 6.03 6.76 -9.49
N ILE A 87 5.39 6.76 -8.31
CA ILE A 87 4.42 5.74 -7.92
C ILE A 87 3.12 5.92 -8.70
N TYR A 88 2.68 7.16 -8.92
CA TYR A 88 1.53 7.45 -9.77
C TYR A 88 1.72 6.90 -11.18
N LEU A 89 2.87 7.16 -11.83
CA LEU A 89 3.16 6.64 -13.17
C LEU A 89 3.13 5.11 -13.20
N ARG A 90 3.65 4.45 -12.17
CA ARG A 90 3.60 2.98 -12.08
C ARG A 90 2.18 2.45 -11.87
N LEU A 91 1.39 3.11 -11.01
CA LEU A 91 -0.02 2.77 -10.81
C LEU A 91 -0.84 2.95 -12.10
N LYS A 92 -0.52 4.01 -12.86
CA LYS A 92 -1.12 4.31 -14.17
C LYS A 92 -0.91 3.15 -15.16
N VAL A 93 0.32 2.65 -15.24
CA VAL A 93 0.67 1.46 -16.04
C VAL A 93 -0.06 0.22 -15.52
N SER A 94 -0.04 -0.02 -14.20
CA SER A 94 -0.65 -1.22 -13.60
C SER A 94 -2.16 -1.31 -13.82
N LYS A 95 -2.86 -0.17 -13.85
CA LYS A 95 -4.31 -0.12 -14.09
C LYS A 95 -4.69 0.05 -15.56
N ASN A 96 -3.71 0.18 -16.45
CA ASN A 96 -3.92 0.53 -17.85
C ASN A 96 -4.89 1.72 -18.04
N SER A 97 -4.72 2.76 -17.20
CA SER A 97 -5.65 3.89 -17.11
C SER A 97 -4.97 5.21 -17.45
N ASN A 98 -5.72 6.17 -17.99
CA ASN A 98 -5.25 7.55 -18.19
C ASN A 98 -5.80 8.53 -17.15
N ALA A 99 -6.40 8.03 -16.07
CA ALA A 99 -6.96 8.85 -15.01
C ALA A 99 -5.88 9.72 -14.32
N SER A 100 -6.28 10.92 -13.90
CA SER A 100 -5.44 11.81 -13.10
C SER A 100 -5.11 11.22 -11.73
N LYS A 101 -4.06 11.74 -11.06
CA LYS A 101 -3.66 11.36 -9.69
C LYS A 101 -4.82 11.32 -8.68
N THR A 102 -5.82 12.18 -8.87
CA THR A 102 -6.96 12.32 -7.95
C THR A 102 -8.06 11.29 -8.15
N ASN A 103 -8.11 10.64 -9.32
CA ASN A 103 -9.20 9.73 -9.70
C ASN A 103 -8.72 8.32 -10.05
N ILE A 104 -7.41 8.08 -10.11
CA ILE A 104 -6.85 6.77 -10.48
C ILE A 104 -7.19 5.64 -9.50
N ASP A 105 -7.49 5.98 -8.25
CA ASP A 105 -7.88 5.01 -7.24
C ASP A 105 -9.02 5.56 -6.36
N PRO A 106 -10.20 4.90 -6.34
CA PRO A 106 -11.36 5.38 -5.60
C PRO A 106 -11.15 5.33 -4.08
N THR A 107 -10.39 4.35 -3.58
CA THR A 107 -10.05 4.22 -2.16
C THR A 107 -9.14 5.36 -1.72
N GLU A 108 -8.08 5.64 -2.48
CA GLU A 108 -7.17 6.76 -2.25
C GLU A 108 -7.90 8.10 -2.35
N LYS A 109 -8.83 8.27 -3.30
CA LYS A 109 -9.68 9.46 -3.39
C LYS A 109 -10.47 9.69 -2.10
N THR A 110 -11.03 8.62 -1.54
CA THR A 110 -11.80 8.66 -0.28
C THR A 110 -10.90 8.96 0.92
N LEU A 111 -9.78 8.26 1.04
CA LEU A 111 -8.81 8.45 2.13
C LEU A 111 -8.15 9.83 2.09
N LYS A 112 -7.84 10.36 0.91
CA LYS A 112 -7.33 11.72 0.73
C LYS A 112 -8.37 12.78 1.10
N LYS A 113 -9.64 12.56 0.77
CA LYS A 113 -10.73 13.45 1.21
C LYS A 113 -10.88 13.42 2.74
N LEU A 114 -10.74 12.26 3.36
CA LEU A 114 -10.78 12.11 4.80
C LEU A 114 -9.59 12.80 5.49
N SER A 115 -8.38 12.68 4.92
CA SER A 115 -7.18 13.32 5.48
C SER A 115 -7.29 14.85 5.48
N TYR A 116 -7.93 15.47 4.46
CA TYR A 116 -8.24 16.90 4.49
C TYR A 116 -9.18 17.28 5.64
N LYS A 117 -10.25 16.50 5.86
CA LYS A 117 -11.20 16.78 6.96
C LYS A 117 -10.53 16.72 8.32
N ILE A 118 -9.59 15.79 8.51
CA ILE A 118 -8.84 15.65 9.77
C ILE A 118 -7.78 16.72 9.92
N LEU A 119 -7.10 17.12 8.84
CA LEU A 119 -6.20 18.28 8.87
C LEU A 119 -6.93 19.56 9.27
N ASP A 120 -8.20 19.74 8.90
CA ASP A 120 -8.95 20.92 9.33
C ASP A 120 -9.18 20.98 10.85
N LEU A 121 -9.15 19.85 11.56
CA LEU A 121 -9.31 19.78 13.02
C LEU A 121 -8.09 20.31 13.78
N ILE A 122 -6.88 20.25 13.20
CA ILE A 122 -5.67 20.63 13.94
C ILE A 122 -5.56 22.13 14.16
N LYS A 123 -6.11 22.93 13.24
CA LYS A 123 -6.08 24.40 13.28
C LYS A 123 -6.66 24.97 14.60
N PRO A 124 -7.92 24.66 14.99
CA PRO A 124 -8.45 25.10 16.27
C PRO A 124 -7.72 24.48 17.47
N LEU A 125 -7.24 23.23 17.37
CA LEU A 125 -6.48 22.59 18.45
C LEU A 125 -5.14 23.30 18.71
N LEU A 126 -4.42 23.68 17.65
CA LEU A 126 -3.19 24.46 17.74
C LEU A 126 -3.44 25.86 18.27
N TYR A 127 -4.56 26.49 17.92
CA TYR A 127 -4.97 27.75 18.50
C TYR A 127 -5.20 27.64 20.02
N LEU A 128 -5.87 26.58 20.47
CA LEU A 128 -6.04 26.30 21.90
C LEU A 128 -4.69 26.00 22.58
N ALA A 129 -3.77 25.34 21.89
CA ALA A 129 -2.44 25.05 22.41
C ALA A 129 -1.54 26.30 22.48
N SER A 130 -1.61 27.20 21.50
CA SER A 130 -0.81 28.44 21.51
C SER A 130 -1.23 29.40 22.61
N ARG A 131 -2.52 29.40 22.97
CA ARG A 131 -3.05 30.10 24.15
C ARG A 131 -2.57 29.50 25.49
N ALA A 132 -1.92 28.34 25.53
CA ALA A 132 -1.40 27.77 26.76
C ALA A 132 -0.32 28.62 27.46
N ASN A 133 0.32 29.53 26.73
CA ASN A 133 1.32 30.45 27.27
C ASN A 133 0.69 31.69 27.94
N LEU A 134 -0.64 31.85 27.91
CA LEU A 134 -1.33 32.91 28.65
C LEU A 134 -1.45 32.46 30.11
N LYS A 135 -0.95 33.27 31.05
CA LYS A 135 -0.88 33.04 32.52
C LYS A 135 -2.18 32.61 33.24
N LYS A 136 -3.30 32.42 32.52
CA LYS A 136 -4.66 32.18 33.05
C LYS A 136 -5.22 30.77 32.78
N ARG A 137 -4.46 29.85 32.19
CA ARG A 137 -5.00 28.52 31.82
C ARG A 137 -4.87 27.49 32.94
N LYS A 138 -5.95 26.75 33.23
CA LYS A 138 -5.91 25.62 34.17
C LYS A 138 -5.06 24.47 33.61
N LYS A 139 -4.33 23.77 34.49
CA LYS A 139 -3.52 22.57 34.15
C LYS A 139 -4.36 21.49 33.45
N SER A 140 -5.65 21.38 33.79
CA SER A 140 -6.61 20.49 33.15
C SER A 140 -6.75 20.72 31.65
N ASP A 141 -6.90 21.98 31.26
CA ASP A 141 -7.23 22.35 29.89
C ASP A 141 -6.01 22.17 28.99
N PHE A 142 -4.82 22.43 29.55
CA PHE A 142 -3.55 22.10 28.90
C PHE A 142 -3.45 20.59 28.61
N ILE A 143 -3.71 19.75 29.61
CA ILE A 143 -3.68 18.29 29.46
C ILE A 143 -4.72 17.82 28.44
N ALA A 144 -5.95 18.34 28.50
CA ALA A 144 -7.01 17.99 27.54
C ALA A 144 -6.63 18.37 26.10
N THR A 145 -6.04 19.55 25.90
CA THR A 145 -5.60 19.99 24.55
C THR A 145 -4.42 19.19 24.04
N GLN A 146 -3.43 18.91 24.88
CA GLN A 146 -2.31 18.03 24.51
C GLN A 146 -2.78 16.62 24.17
N SER A 147 -3.76 16.09 24.91
CA SER A 147 -4.38 14.80 24.61
C SER A 147 -5.08 14.80 23.26
N ALA A 148 -5.89 15.83 22.99
CA ALA A 148 -6.58 15.98 21.71
C ALA A 148 -5.60 16.07 20.52
N ILE A 149 -4.49 16.80 20.66
CA ILE A 149 -3.44 16.89 19.63
C ILE A 149 -2.77 15.54 19.41
N ARG A 150 -2.46 14.79 20.48
CA ARG A 150 -1.86 13.45 20.36
C ARG A 150 -2.82 12.46 19.69
N LEU A 151 -4.10 12.47 20.07
CA LEU A 151 -5.13 11.65 19.44
C LEU A 151 -5.31 12.00 17.95
N TRP A 152 -5.31 13.29 17.63
CA TRP A 152 -5.33 13.76 16.25
C TRP A 152 -4.11 13.27 15.46
N ALA A 153 -2.91 13.38 16.02
CA ALA A 153 -1.68 12.95 15.35
C ALA A 153 -1.69 11.44 15.06
N THR A 154 -2.16 10.64 16.01
CA THR A 154 -2.39 9.20 15.82
C THR A 154 -3.39 8.92 14.70
N LEU A 155 -4.55 9.57 14.73
CA LEU A 155 -5.58 9.38 13.70
C LEU A 155 -5.08 9.77 12.30
N PHE A 156 -4.36 10.89 12.19
CA PHE A 156 -3.80 11.34 10.92
C PHE A 156 -2.73 10.36 10.42
N ARG A 157 -1.82 9.92 11.29
CA ARG A 157 -0.81 8.90 10.98
C ARG A 157 -1.46 7.62 10.45
N ASP A 158 -2.52 7.14 11.09
CA ASP A 158 -3.17 5.88 10.70
C ASP A 158 -3.81 6.00 9.31
N ILE A 159 -4.42 7.14 8.98
CA ILE A 159 -4.92 7.39 7.61
C ILE A 159 -3.79 7.44 6.60
N ILE A 160 -2.68 8.11 6.91
CA ILE A 160 -1.52 8.13 6.02
C ILE A 160 -0.96 6.70 5.85
N LYS A 161 -0.93 5.88 6.90
CA LYS A 161 -0.55 4.45 6.81
C LYS A 161 -1.50 3.69 5.87
N SER A 162 -2.81 3.86 6.02
CA SER A 162 -3.80 3.22 5.14
C SER A 162 -3.66 3.66 3.68
N ARG A 163 -3.38 4.94 3.41
CA ARG A 163 -3.11 5.45 2.06
C ARG A 163 -1.89 4.79 1.43
N LYS A 164 -0.78 4.73 2.19
CA LYS A 164 0.46 4.08 1.77
C LYS A 164 0.25 2.60 1.48
N GLN A 165 -0.45 1.88 2.37
CA GLN A 165 -0.77 0.46 2.20
C GLN A 165 -1.63 0.22 0.96
N ASN A 166 -2.72 0.99 0.79
CA ASN A 166 -3.62 0.86 -0.35
C ASN A 166 -2.88 1.01 -1.69
N ILE A 167 -2.00 2.02 -1.81
CA ILE A 167 -1.27 2.27 -3.05
C ILE A 167 -0.16 1.24 -3.24
N LEU A 168 0.64 0.95 -2.21
CA LEU A 168 1.80 0.07 -2.36
C LEU A 168 1.37 -1.38 -2.64
N ALA A 169 0.29 -1.86 -2.05
CA ALA A 169 -0.26 -3.19 -2.33
C ALA A 169 -0.65 -3.38 -3.81
N GLN A 170 -1.04 -2.31 -4.49
CA GLN A 170 -1.41 -2.36 -5.91
C GLN A 170 -0.19 -2.32 -6.84
N VAL A 171 0.87 -1.64 -6.44
CA VAL A 171 2.01 -1.33 -7.32
C VAL A 171 3.19 -2.26 -7.08
N TYR A 172 3.46 -2.58 -5.82
CA TYR A 172 4.64 -3.27 -5.32
C TYR A 172 4.28 -4.14 -4.10
N PRO A 173 3.40 -5.15 -4.25
CA PRO A 173 2.92 -5.97 -3.13
C PRO A 173 4.04 -6.69 -2.38
N GLU A 174 5.11 -7.08 -3.07
CA GLU A 174 6.29 -7.74 -2.50
C GLU A 174 7.02 -6.90 -1.46
N PHE A 175 6.86 -5.58 -1.51
CA PHE A 175 7.53 -4.63 -0.62
C PHE A 175 6.59 -4.05 0.44
N ILE A 176 5.43 -4.68 0.69
CA ILE A 176 4.46 -4.17 1.68
C ILE A 176 5.06 -4.09 3.09
N ASN A 177 5.93 -5.05 3.43
CA ASN A 177 6.60 -5.13 4.73
C ASN A 177 7.55 -3.96 4.98
N LEU A 178 8.01 -3.29 3.91
CA LEU A 178 8.81 -2.08 4.02
C LEU A 178 8.04 -0.97 4.76
N LEU A 179 6.69 -1.02 4.76
CA LEU A 179 5.88 -0.01 5.43
C LEU A 179 5.98 -0.02 6.96
N ASP A 180 6.41 -1.12 7.57
CA ASP A 180 6.49 -1.24 9.04
C ASP A 180 7.79 -0.67 9.62
N ARG A 181 8.77 -0.40 8.75
CA ARG A 181 10.02 0.28 9.14
C ARG A 181 9.76 1.75 9.46
N SER A 182 10.05 2.18 10.68
CA SER A 182 9.84 3.57 11.12
C SER A 182 10.92 4.54 10.64
N ASP A 183 12.12 4.02 10.35
CA ASP A 183 13.33 4.78 10.03
C ASP A 183 13.34 5.35 8.61
N ILE A 184 12.55 4.78 7.69
CA ILE A 184 12.60 5.12 6.26
C ILE A 184 11.68 6.28 5.87
N TRP A 185 10.89 6.79 6.80
CA TRP A 185 9.89 7.82 6.52
C TRP A 185 10.47 9.23 6.58
N SER A 186 10.06 10.05 5.61
CA SER A 186 10.19 11.51 5.65
C SER A 186 8.80 12.12 5.66
N GLY A 187 8.53 13.05 6.59
CA GLY A 187 7.35 13.91 6.48
C GLY A 187 7.51 14.89 5.31
N GLY A 188 6.40 15.45 4.82
CA GLY A 188 6.43 16.47 3.77
C GLY A 188 5.23 16.43 2.83
N GLU A 189 5.44 16.96 1.62
CA GLU A 189 4.42 17.12 0.57
C GLU A 189 4.10 15.82 -0.17
N ASP A 190 5.01 14.85 -0.15
CA ASP A 190 4.88 13.56 -0.81
C ASP A 190 4.37 12.47 0.15
N LEU A 191 3.54 11.56 -0.35
CA LEU A 191 2.93 10.48 0.43
C LEU A 191 3.96 9.48 0.93
N PHE A 192 4.92 9.11 0.09
CA PHE A 192 6.02 8.23 0.45
C PHE A 192 7.32 9.02 0.68
N GLY A 193 7.64 9.93 -0.24
CA GLY A 193 8.78 10.82 -0.16
C GLY A 193 10.10 10.15 -0.55
N ARG A 194 11.11 10.98 -0.80
CA ARG A 194 12.42 10.56 -1.32
C ARG A 194 13.12 9.51 -0.46
N LYS A 195 12.98 9.56 0.86
CA LYS A 195 13.65 8.62 1.76
C LYS A 195 13.12 7.20 1.57
N PHE A 196 11.80 7.03 1.58
CA PHE A 196 11.15 5.74 1.32
C PHE A 196 11.50 5.21 -0.06
N LEU A 197 11.39 6.06 -1.10
CA LEU A 197 11.68 5.66 -2.48
C LEU A 197 13.10 5.13 -2.67
N ARG A 198 14.10 5.72 -1.99
CA ARG A 198 15.47 5.20 -2.01
C ARG A 198 15.57 3.80 -1.40
N HIS A 199 14.92 3.57 -0.26
CA HIS A 199 14.90 2.24 0.36
C HIS A 199 14.20 1.21 -0.51
N LEU A 200 13.04 1.57 -1.09
CA LEU A 200 12.31 0.70 -2.01
C LEU A 200 13.18 0.28 -3.20
N VAL A 201 13.88 1.23 -3.82
CA VAL A 201 14.76 0.93 -4.97
C VAL A 201 15.95 0.06 -4.55
N ASN A 202 16.54 0.32 -3.38
CA ASN A 202 17.66 -0.47 -2.89
C ASN A 202 17.26 -1.91 -2.58
N GLU A 203 16.09 -2.11 -1.97
CA GLU A 203 15.56 -3.44 -1.68
C GLU A 203 15.19 -4.21 -2.96
N ALA A 204 14.58 -3.54 -3.93
CA ALA A 204 14.31 -4.13 -5.24
C ALA A 204 15.58 -4.56 -5.98
N LYS A 205 16.65 -3.75 -5.90
CA LYS A 205 17.97 -4.11 -6.47
C LYS A 205 18.58 -5.33 -5.76
N ALA A 206 18.51 -5.36 -4.43
CA ALA A 206 19.02 -6.48 -3.64
C ALA A 206 18.26 -7.79 -3.98
N GLN A 207 16.93 -7.75 -4.05
CA GLN A 207 16.12 -8.90 -4.45
C GLN A 207 16.46 -9.38 -5.87
N SER A 208 16.56 -8.46 -6.84
CA SER A 208 16.94 -8.80 -8.22
C SER A 208 18.33 -9.46 -8.29
N THR A 209 19.28 -9.01 -7.46
CA THR A 209 20.62 -9.60 -7.36
C THR A 209 20.57 -11.02 -6.80
N LEU A 210 19.80 -11.25 -5.73
CA LEU A 210 19.62 -12.58 -5.12
C LEU A 210 18.95 -13.57 -6.08
N GLU A 211 17.96 -13.12 -6.85
CA GLU A 211 17.36 -13.91 -7.92
C GLU A 211 18.36 -14.24 -9.04
N GLY A 212 19.20 -13.27 -9.41
CA GLY A 212 20.27 -13.45 -10.39
C GLY A 212 21.27 -14.51 -9.96
N ILE A 213 21.78 -14.43 -8.72
CA ILE A 213 22.68 -15.43 -8.14
C ILE A 213 22.01 -16.80 -8.08
N SER A 214 20.75 -16.87 -7.67
CA SER A 214 19.97 -18.12 -7.62
C SER A 214 19.82 -18.77 -9.01
N LYS A 215 19.70 -17.96 -10.07
CA LYS A 215 19.64 -18.45 -11.47
C LYS A 215 21.02 -18.91 -11.98
N VAL A 216 22.11 -18.27 -11.53
CA VAL A 216 23.48 -18.68 -11.86
C VAL A 216 23.84 -20.00 -11.15
N ASN A 217 23.51 -20.17 -9.87
CA ASN A 217 23.74 -21.42 -9.14
C ASN A 217 22.92 -22.60 -9.68
N LYS A 218 21.75 -22.35 -10.27
CA LYS A 218 20.96 -23.41 -10.95
C LYS A 218 21.59 -23.89 -12.26
N LYS A 219 22.50 -23.14 -12.87
CA LYS A 219 23.24 -23.57 -14.06
C LYS A 219 24.48 -24.42 -13.74
N ALA A 220 24.85 -24.58 -12.47
CA ALA A 220 26.09 -25.24 -12.05
C ALA A 220 25.90 -26.61 -11.34
N SER A 221 24.78 -27.31 -11.56
CA SER A 221 24.60 -28.67 -11.01
C SER A 221 24.23 -29.67 -12.11
N PRO A 222 25.06 -30.68 -12.40
CA PRO A 222 24.67 -31.78 -13.26
C PRO A 222 23.83 -32.78 -12.45
N ARG A 223 22.59 -32.97 -12.90
CA ARG A 223 21.78 -34.19 -12.78
C ARG A 223 21.64 -34.79 -11.37
N SER A 224 20.53 -34.49 -10.69
CA SER A 224 19.80 -35.52 -9.94
C SER A 224 18.33 -35.16 -9.80
N THR A 225 17.51 -36.08 -10.29
CA THR A 225 16.05 -36.15 -10.17
C THR A 225 15.58 -36.02 -8.72
N ARG A 226 14.73 -35.02 -8.41
CA ARG A 226 13.73 -35.19 -7.34
C ARG A 226 12.53 -34.25 -7.51
N SER A 227 11.38 -34.89 -7.38
CA SER A 227 10.00 -34.46 -7.45
C SER A 227 9.63 -33.24 -6.60
N LEU A 228 8.82 -32.33 -7.14
CA LEU A 228 7.88 -31.52 -6.36
C LEU A 228 6.53 -31.43 -7.08
N HIS A 229 5.48 -31.80 -6.35
CA HIS A 229 4.08 -31.79 -6.75
C HIS A 229 3.58 -30.41 -7.20
N PRO A 230 2.65 -30.34 -8.18
CA PRO A 230 1.89 -29.12 -8.45
C PRO A 230 0.76 -28.93 -7.42
N PRO A 231 0.31 -27.67 -7.19
CA PRO A 231 -0.73 -27.35 -6.24
C PRO A 231 -2.09 -27.90 -6.73
N ARG A 232 -2.72 -28.76 -5.91
CA ARG A 232 -4.04 -29.42 -6.14
C ARG A 232 -5.22 -28.47 -6.44
N ILE A 233 -5.03 -27.16 -6.38
CA ILE A 233 -6.11 -26.16 -6.52
C ILE A 233 -6.40 -25.87 -8.01
N ALA A 234 -5.39 -25.87 -8.88
CA ALA A 234 -5.58 -25.57 -10.31
C ALA A 234 -6.24 -26.72 -11.09
N THR A 235 -6.03 -27.98 -10.67
CA THR A 235 -6.63 -29.15 -11.31
C THR A 235 -8.12 -29.29 -11.03
N ARG A 236 -8.62 -28.81 -9.87
CA ARG A 236 -10.06 -28.81 -9.57
C ARG A 236 -10.81 -27.78 -10.40
N ALA A 237 -10.25 -26.57 -10.55
CA ALA A 237 -10.87 -25.52 -11.35
C ALA A 237 -10.99 -25.91 -12.84
N LEU A 238 -10.00 -26.64 -13.37
CA LEU A 238 -10.02 -27.19 -14.73
C LEU A 238 -11.00 -28.36 -14.90
N LEU A 239 -11.11 -29.25 -13.91
CA LEU A 239 -12.06 -30.36 -13.96
C LEU A 239 -13.52 -29.89 -13.80
N GLU A 240 -13.79 -28.89 -12.94
CA GLU A 240 -15.13 -28.33 -12.79
C GLU A 240 -15.58 -27.48 -13.99
N THR A 241 -14.64 -26.89 -14.75
CA THR A 241 -14.98 -26.19 -16.01
C THR A 241 -15.12 -27.12 -17.22
N LEU A 242 -14.55 -28.33 -17.18
CA LEU A 242 -14.62 -29.29 -18.29
C LEU A 242 -15.75 -30.33 -18.12
N LEU A 243 -16.26 -30.54 -16.90
CA LEU A 243 -17.38 -31.46 -16.62
C LEU A 243 -18.72 -31.12 -17.32
N PRO A 244 -19.09 -29.85 -17.60
CA PRO A 244 -20.32 -29.54 -18.32
C PRO A 244 -20.27 -29.88 -19.82
N ILE A 245 -19.07 -30.10 -20.38
CA ILE A 245 -18.87 -30.30 -21.83
C ILE A 245 -19.28 -31.72 -22.26
N SER A 246 -19.33 -32.70 -21.35
CA SER A 246 -19.71 -34.07 -21.68
C SER A 246 -21.20 -34.40 -21.50
N SER A 247 -22.04 -33.45 -21.05
CA SER A 247 -23.45 -33.72 -20.72
C SER A 247 -24.48 -32.87 -21.45
N GLY A 248 -24.12 -32.20 -22.55
CA GLY A 248 -25.09 -31.60 -23.48
C GLY A 248 -26.07 -30.58 -22.88
N ARG A 249 -25.65 -29.76 -21.91
CA ARG A 249 -26.45 -28.61 -21.44
C ARG A 249 -25.73 -27.30 -21.78
N GLU A 250 -26.51 -26.31 -22.21
CA GLU A 250 -26.05 -24.98 -22.60
C GLU A 250 -25.31 -24.26 -21.45
N ILE A 251 -24.20 -23.59 -21.79
CA ILE A 251 -23.34 -22.85 -20.86
C ILE A 251 -23.63 -21.34 -20.96
N PRO A 252 -23.67 -20.57 -19.86
CA PRO A 252 -23.77 -19.12 -19.89
C PRO A 252 -22.49 -18.51 -20.47
N THR A 253 -22.67 -17.49 -21.31
CA THR A 253 -21.62 -16.76 -22.05
C THR A 253 -20.35 -16.46 -21.23
N LEU A 254 -19.29 -17.24 -21.43
CA LEU A 254 -17.93 -16.90 -21.02
C LEU A 254 -17.33 -15.94 -22.06
N THR A 255 -16.90 -14.77 -21.61
CA THR A 255 -16.31 -13.75 -22.48
C THR A 255 -14.98 -14.23 -23.09
N PRO A 256 -14.69 -13.86 -24.36
CA PRO A 256 -13.59 -14.44 -25.14
C PRO A 256 -12.18 -14.23 -24.54
N LEU A 257 -11.97 -13.21 -23.70
CA LEU A 257 -10.67 -12.94 -23.07
C LEU A 257 -10.22 -13.99 -22.05
N ASN A 258 -11.13 -14.65 -21.34
CA ASN A 258 -10.77 -15.62 -20.30
C ASN A 258 -10.27 -16.95 -20.90
N VAL A 259 -10.86 -17.38 -22.02
CA VAL A 259 -10.47 -18.62 -22.69
C VAL A 259 -9.10 -18.46 -23.35
N THR A 260 -8.80 -17.30 -23.94
CA THR A 260 -7.48 -17.03 -24.50
C THR A 260 -6.39 -16.96 -23.42
N GLY A 261 -6.69 -16.40 -22.24
CA GLY A 261 -5.76 -16.38 -21.10
C GLY A 261 -5.42 -17.78 -20.57
N ILE A 262 -6.43 -18.64 -20.43
CA ILE A 262 -6.27 -20.04 -20.00
C ILE A 262 -5.51 -20.86 -21.06
N LEU A 263 -5.78 -20.64 -22.35
CA LEU A 263 -5.13 -21.34 -23.46
C LEU A 263 -3.69 -20.85 -23.74
N ASN A 264 -3.37 -19.58 -23.48
CA ASN A 264 -2.02 -19.05 -23.62
C ASN A 264 -1.06 -19.63 -22.56
N TRP A 265 -1.60 -19.96 -21.38
CA TRP A 265 -0.88 -20.70 -20.34
C TRP A 265 -0.68 -22.17 -20.72
N ALA A 266 -1.68 -22.81 -21.35
CA ALA A 266 -1.59 -24.17 -21.88
C ALA A 266 -0.51 -24.31 -22.99
N ALA A 267 -0.35 -23.29 -23.84
CA ALA A 267 0.67 -23.27 -24.89
C ALA A 267 2.11 -23.28 -24.34
N HIS A 268 2.35 -22.68 -23.17
CA HIS A 268 3.66 -22.68 -22.49
C HIS A 268 3.92 -23.95 -21.66
N SER A 269 2.89 -24.76 -21.38
CA SER A 269 2.97 -25.91 -20.49
C SER A 269 3.01 -27.27 -21.22
N VAL A 270 3.19 -27.28 -22.54
CA VAL A 270 3.30 -28.51 -23.37
C VAL A 270 4.42 -29.45 -22.88
N ASN A 271 5.52 -28.92 -22.35
CA ASN A 271 6.62 -29.73 -21.80
C ASN A 271 6.31 -30.36 -20.43
N TYR A 272 5.25 -29.89 -19.76
CA TYR A 272 4.90 -30.26 -18.38
C TYR A 272 3.55 -30.98 -18.28
N ALA A 273 2.80 -31.10 -19.38
CA ALA A 273 1.61 -31.92 -19.43
C ALA A 273 1.96 -33.41 -19.26
N PRO A 274 1.12 -34.19 -18.56
CA PRO A 274 1.24 -35.65 -18.49
C PRO A 274 1.39 -36.24 -19.90
N ALA A 275 2.17 -37.32 -20.04
CA ALA A 275 2.49 -37.90 -21.36
C ALA A 275 1.23 -38.21 -22.19
N HIS A 276 0.13 -38.59 -21.52
CA HIS A 276 -1.18 -38.91 -22.11
C HIS A 276 -2.02 -37.69 -22.52
N CYS A 277 -1.55 -36.45 -22.38
CA CYS A 277 -2.26 -35.27 -22.91
C CYS A 277 -1.45 -34.49 -23.93
N ARG A 278 -0.20 -34.91 -24.18
CA ARG A 278 0.73 -34.19 -25.05
C ARG A 278 0.31 -34.27 -26.52
N ASN A 279 -0.29 -35.38 -26.97
CA ASN A 279 -0.72 -35.50 -28.36
C ASN A 279 -1.94 -34.63 -28.64
N LEU A 280 -2.88 -34.54 -27.68
CA LEU A 280 -4.05 -33.67 -27.77
C LEU A 280 -3.65 -32.18 -27.82
N GLN A 281 -2.71 -31.77 -26.96
CA GLN A 281 -2.20 -30.39 -26.95
C GLN A 281 -1.40 -30.05 -28.22
N ALA A 282 -0.56 -30.96 -28.70
CA ALA A 282 0.18 -30.78 -29.95
C ALA A 282 -0.75 -30.70 -31.17
N PHE A 283 -1.80 -31.54 -31.20
CA PHE A 283 -2.84 -31.48 -32.22
C PHE A 283 -3.54 -30.13 -32.23
N TYR A 284 -3.97 -29.64 -31.06
CA TYR A 284 -4.63 -28.35 -30.94
C TYR A 284 -3.73 -27.17 -31.34
N ALA A 285 -2.46 -27.16 -30.89
CA ALA A 285 -1.50 -26.11 -31.26
C ALA A 285 -1.17 -26.09 -32.76
N LYS A 286 -1.19 -27.25 -33.43
CA LYS A 286 -0.98 -27.35 -34.88
C LYS A 286 -2.17 -26.82 -35.67
N HIS A 287 -3.39 -27.09 -35.21
CA HIS A 287 -4.61 -26.68 -35.93
C HIS A 287 -5.13 -25.28 -35.54
N SER A 288 -4.83 -24.78 -34.34
CA SER A 288 -5.23 -23.42 -33.92
C SER A 288 -4.60 -22.32 -34.77
N LYS A 289 -3.37 -22.55 -35.28
CA LYS A 289 -2.70 -21.64 -36.22
C LYS A 289 -3.32 -21.66 -37.62
N SER A 290 -3.94 -22.78 -38.02
CA SER A 290 -4.53 -22.95 -39.34
C SER A 290 -6.00 -22.50 -39.41
N ALA A 291 -6.68 -22.39 -38.27
CA ALA A 291 -8.12 -22.14 -38.20
C ALA A 291 -8.53 -20.65 -38.17
N LYS A 292 -7.60 -19.69 -38.35
CA LYS A 292 -7.89 -18.24 -38.38
C LYS A 292 -8.95 -17.78 -37.34
N VAL A 293 -8.86 -18.29 -36.11
CA VAL A 293 -9.72 -17.89 -34.98
C VAL A 293 -11.21 -18.24 -35.17
N ASP A 294 -11.56 -19.22 -35.99
CA ASP A 294 -12.92 -19.77 -36.02
C ASP A 294 -13.06 -20.91 -35.01
N LEU A 295 -13.66 -20.61 -33.86
CA LEU A 295 -13.90 -21.54 -32.74
C LEU A 295 -15.02 -22.56 -33.03
N SER A 296 -15.71 -22.41 -34.17
CA SER A 296 -16.81 -23.30 -34.61
C SER A 296 -16.31 -24.51 -35.40
N ALA A 297 -15.04 -24.51 -35.81
CA ALA A 297 -14.48 -25.51 -36.70
C ALA A 297 -14.36 -26.87 -36.00
N ARG A 298 -15.18 -27.83 -36.42
CA ARG A 298 -15.11 -29.22 -35.96
C ARG A 298 -13.94 -29.93 -36.65
N LEU A 299 -12.88 -30.19 -35.90
CA LEU A 299 -11.71 -30.90 -36.42
C LEU A 299 -11.74 -32.36 -35.97
N PRO A 300 -11.58 -33.32 -36.90
CA PRO A 300 -11.53 -34.72 -36.55
C PRO A 300 -10.25 -35.02 -35.78
N LEU A 301 -10.39 -35.41 -34.51
CA LEU A 301 -9.28 -35.83 -33.66
C LEU A 301 -8.59 -37.07 -34.25
N SER A 302 -7.25 -37.06 -34.26
CA SER A 302 -6.47 -38.25 -34.65
C SER A 302 -6.73 -39.42 -33.70
N GLN A 303 -6.62 -40.65 -34.20
CA GLN A 303 -6.83 -41.87 -33.39
C GLN A 303 -5.93 -41.91 -32.15
N LYS A 304 -4.71 -41.40 -32.26
CA LYS A 304 -3.76 -41.28 -31.14
C LYS A 304 -4.17 -40.22 -30.10
N ALA A 305 -4.84 -39.15 -30.52
CA ALA A 305 -5.37 -38.12 -29.62
C ALA A 305 -6.72 -38.51 -28.99
N ARG A 306 -7.44 -39.49 -29.56
CA ARG A 306 -8.64 -40.07 -28.95
C ARG A 306 -8.31 -41.00 -27.80
N GLY A 307 -7.28 -41.83 -27.93
CA GLY A 307 -6.83 -42.70 -26.83
C GLY A 307 -6.25 -41.96 -25.62
N ASP A 308 -6.06 -40.64 -25.73
CA ASP A 308 -5.67 -39.74 -24.64
C ASP A 308 -6.91 -39.20 -23.86
N LEU A 309 -8.13 -39.50 -24.32
CA LEU A 309 -9.42 -39.09 -23.74
C LEU A 309 -10.18 -40.22 -23.02
N ASP A 310 -9.78 -41.48 -23.24
CA ASP A 310 -10.31 -42.67 -22.57
C ASP A 310 -9.50 -43.00 -21.30
#